data_AF-A0A1Z4JL23-F1
#
_entry.id   AF-A0A1Z4JL23-F1
#
_cell.length_a   1.000
_cell.length_b   1.000
_cell.length_c   1.000
_cell.angle_alpha   90.00
_cell.angle_beta   90.00
_cell.angle_gamma   90.00
#
_symmetry.space_group_name_H-M   'P 1'
#
loop_
_entity.id
_entity.type
_entity.pdbx_description
1 polymer ?
#
loop_
_entity_poly.entity_id
_entity_poly.type
_entity_poly.pdbx_seq_one_letter_code
_entity_poly.pdbx_strand_id
1 'polypeptide(L)'
;MTKTLSMPVMPAIPAPARAFIRPMLLAAIGMHALLLFAPFPQEKPKPPENKEAPVKITQLPTTKVKVQNKAKIANPNKPSLPKINRPAANPVVIKPEPPKPEAARSQEAPPEKGQVANPASGGATSFVDFPHYQPSTPDCFGKGLGENCRIATANLPTVAAFYQSQPKAKGFTVTLAEENANAKIYTVTAKNGQTLFLSLFADAPTTVILLSEQKVTDLATLKESVSPPEEYYQILADLLVEADRSDNPANTASPENFAQPQMFYNIVSEAELQQGAIPDLRPGIDGTPKLAQGQNPTNFYQSMSAAGLSGFFEISEQGQYGGGKLYRLKKGSTTFYLNLIPTKDQTGTIIVTWLKDPKS
;
A
#
# COMPACT_ATOMS: atom_id res chain seq x y z
N MET A 1 -29.13 -25.56 23.93
CA MET A 1 -27.82 -26.23 23.94
C MET A 1 -26.85 -25.38 24.74
N THR A 2 -26.59 -25.75 25.98
CA THR A 2 -25.68 -25.06 26.91
C THR A 2 -24.24 -25.50 26.62
N LYS A 3 -23.44 -24.64 26.00
CA LYS A 3 -21.99 -24.87 25.85
C LYS A 3 -21.30 -24.59 27.19
N THR A 4 -20.90 -25.64 27.88
CA THR A 4 -19.98 -25.56 29.01
C THR A 4 -18.59 -25.16 28.52
N LEU A 5 -18.11 -24.00 28.96
CA LEU A 5 -16.74 -23.53 28.73
C LEU A 5 -15.78 -24.46 29.49
N SER A 6 -15.10 -25.34 28.74
CA SER A 6 -14.02 -26.17 29.26
C SER A 6 -12.81 -25.27 29.50
N MET A 7 -12.46 -25.03 30.77
CA MET A 7 -11.25 -24.26 31.09
C MET A 7 -10.01 -25.12 30.80
N PRO A 8 -8.97 -24.55 30.17
CA PRO A 8 -7.73 -25.25 29.89
C PRO A 8 -7.07 -25.70 31.20
N VAL A 9 -6.76 -27.00 31.27
CA VAL A 9 -6.03 -27.60 32.39
C VAL A 9 -4.58 -27.11 32.32
N MET A 10 -4.20 -26.19 33.21
CA MET A 10 -2.81 -25.75 33.28
C MET A 10 -1.91 -26.87 33.85
N PRO A 11 -0.71 -27.08 33.28
CA PRO A 11 0.23 -28.07 33.79
C PRO A 11 0.64 -27.73 35.23
N ALA A 12 0.76 -28.76 36.06
CA ALA A 12 1.08 -28.61 37.47
C ALA A 12 2.50 -28.04 37.65
N ILE A 13 2.57 -26.80 38.15
CA ILE A 13 3.84 -26.14 38.46
C ILE A 13 4.59 -26.93 39.55
N PRO A 14 5.90 -27.20 39.40
CA PRO A 14 6.71 -27.91 40.38
C PRO A 14 6.65 -27.28 41.78
N ALA A 15 6.65 -28.11 42.82
CA ALA A 15 6.56 -27.68 44.22
C ALA A 15 7.53 -26.54 44.63
N PRO A 16 8.83 -26.54 44.26
CA PRO A 16 9.73 -25.45 44.64
C PRO A 16 9.37 -24.12 43.96
N ALA A 17 8.81 -24.14 42.75
CA ALA A 17 8.43 -22.93 42.03
C ALA A 17 7.17 -22.27 42.62
N ARG A 18 6.26 -23.05 43.22
CA ARG A 18 5.05 -22.51 43.88
C ARG A 18 5.37 -21.58 45.06
N ALA A 19 6.52 -21.77 45.72
CA ALA A 19 6.94 -20.93 46.83
C ALA A 19 7.32 -19.50 46.39
N PHE A 20 7.76 -19.30 45.15
CA PHE A 20 8.21 -17.99 44.64
C PHE A 20 7.10 -17.21 43.91
N ILE A 21 6.09 -17.90 43.37
CA ILE A 21 5.03 -17.25 42.60
C ILE A 21 4.17 -16.32 43.47
N ARG A 22 3.81 -16.75 44.69
CA ARG A 22 2.97 -15.96 45.60
C ARG A 22 3.59 -14.61 46.00
N PRO A 23 4.86 -14.53 46.45
CA PRO A 23 5.46 -13.24 46.78
C PRO A 23 5.68 -12.36 45.54
N MET A 24 6.03 -12.93 44.38
CA MET A 24 6.18 -12.14 43.15
C MET A 24 4.85 -11.52 42.69
N LEU A 25 3.75 -12.26 42.75
CA LEU A 25 2.43 -11.73 42.38
C LEU A 25 2.02 -10.58 43.31
N LEU A 26 2.25 -10.72 44.62
CA LEU A 26 1.96 -9.66 45.59
C LEU A 26 2.84 -8.42 45.39
N ALA A 27 4.13 -8.61 45.05
CA ALA A 27 5.02 -7.50 44.71
C ALA A 27 4.57 -6.78 43.43
N ALA A 28 4.16 -7.52 42.40
CA ALA A 28 3.67 -6.95 41.15
C ALA A 28 2.38 -6.13 41.33
N ILE A 29 1.42 -6.65 42.10
CA ILE A 29 0.17 -5.94 42.44
C ILE A 29 0.48 -4.71 43.31
N GLY A 30 1.38 -4.84 44.28
CA GLY A 30 1.80 -3.73 45.14
C GLY A 30 2.48 -2.60 44.36
N MET A 31 3.36 -2.93 43.41
CA MET A 31 4.04 -1.94 42.57
C MET A 31 3.07 -1.24 41.62
N HIS A 32 2.11 -1.96 41.04
CA HIS A 32 1.05 -1.34 40.21
C HIS A 32 0.16 -0.42 41.04
N ALA A 33 -0.22 -0.81 42.26
CA ALA A 33 -0.98 0.05 43.15
C ALA A 33 -0.18 1.33 43.50
N LEU A 34 1.12 1.20 43.80
CA LEU A 34 1.97 2.35 44.13
C LEU A 34 2.11 3.34 42.96
N LEU A 35 2.16 2.84 41.72
CA LEU A 35 2.17 3.69 40.52
C LEU A 35 0.86 4.46 40.31
N LEU A 36 -0.28 3.86 40.67
CA LEU A 36 -1.58 4.52 40.54
C LEU A 36 -1.82 5.61 41.61
N PHE A 37 -1.15 5.50 42.78
CA PHE A 37 -1.24 6.48 43.86
C PHE A 37 -0.10 7.52 43.87
N ALA A 38 0.88 7.40 42.98
CA ALA A 38 1.91 8.42 42.83
C ALA A 38 1.26 9.70 42.26
N PRO A 39 1.33 10.84 42.96
CA PRO A 39 0.77 12.08 42.45
C PRO A 39 1.48 12.47 41.15
N PHE A 40 0.72 12.55 40.06
CA PHE A 40 1.26 13.04 38.80
C PHE A 40 1.86 14.44 39.04
N PRO A 41 3.11 14.69 38.62
CA PRO A 41 3.70 16.02 38.72
C PRO A 41 2.81 16.97 37.93
N GLN A 42 2.10 17.86 38.63
CA GLN A 42 1.32 18.90 37.98
C GLN A 42 2.28 19.75 37.15
N GLU A 43 2.03 19.80 35.83
CA GLU A 43 2.73 20.72 34.96
C GLU A 43 2.57 22.12 35.53
N LYS A 44 3.69 22.75 35.90
CA LYS A 44 3.68 24.14 36.35
C LYS A 44 3.03 24.95 35.23
N PRO A 45 1.93 25.68 35.50
CA PRO A 45 1.26 26.48 34.47
C PRO A 45 2.31 27.42 33.87
N LYS A 46 2.57 27.26 32.57
CA LYS A 46 3.45 28.17 31.85
C LYS A 46 2.87 29.58 31.99
N PRO A 47 3.70 30.58 32.37
CA PRO A 47 3.26 31.97 32.39
C PRO A 47 2.65 32.34 31.04
N PRO A 48 1.58 33.15 31.01
CA PRO A 48 0.98 33.59 29.76
C PRO A 48 2.04 34.27 28.90
N GLU A 49 2.31 33.67 27.74
CA GLU A 49 3.19 34.21 26.72
C GLU A 49 2.54 35.49 26.18
N ASN A 50 2.98 36.61 26.75
CA ASN A 50 2.41 37.92 26.53
C ASN A 50 3.24 38.65 25.48
N LYS A 51 2.52 39.13 24.45
CA LYS A 51 2.87 40.23 23.53
C LYS A 51 3.70 39.86 22.31
N GLU A 52 2.93 39.66 21.23
CA GLU A 52 3.21 40.16 19.89
C GLU A 52 4.13 41.39 19.92
N ALA A 53 5.36 41.21 19.46
CA ALA A 53 6.22 42.32 19.10
C ALA A 53 5.74 42.87 17.75
N PRO A 54 5.55 44.20 17.60
CA PRO A 54 5.27 44.79 16.30
C PRO A 54 6.45 44.56 15.37
N VAL A 55 6.23 43.78 14.32
CA VAL A 55 7.19 43.51 13.26
C VAL A 55 7.53 44.83 12.57
N LYS A 56 8.71 45.39 12.85
CA LYS A 56 9.31 46.44 12.01
C LYS A 56 9.63 45.81 10.66
N ILE A 57 8.84 46.18 9.64
CA ILE A 57 9.12 45.89 8.24
C ILE A 57 10.39 46.67 7.87
N THR A 58 11.54 46.01 7.95
CA THR A 58 12.79 46.50 7.39
C THR A 58 12.65 46.43 5.88
N GLN A 59 12.37 47.58 5.26
CA GLN A 59 12.43 47.73 3.81
C GLN A 59 13.84 47.34 3.34
N LEU A 60 13.91 46.31 2.51
CA LEU A 60 15.12 45.96 1.77
C LEU A 60 15.53 47.18 0.90
N PRO A 61 16.78 47.64 0.98
CA PRO A 61 17.26 48.67 0.08
C PRO A 61 17.11 48.18 -1.37
N THR A 62 16.35 48.94 -2.16
CA THR A 62 16.27 48.77 -3.60
C THR A 62 17.61 49.18 -4.20
N THR A 63 18.50 48.20 -4.35
CA THR A 63 19.77 48.37 -5.04
C THR A 63 19.50 48.70 -6.50
N LYS A 64 19.71 49.97 -6.88
CA LYS A 64 19.76 50.42 -8.26
C LYS A 64 20.82 49.61 -9.00
N VAL A 65 20.38 48.66 -9.84
CA VAL A 65 21.26 47.94 -10.75
C VAL A 65 21.78 48.93 -11.80
N LYS A 66 23.06 49.27 -11.66
CA LYS A 66 23.82 50.04 -12.63
C LYS A 66 24.02 49.16 -13.86
N VAL A 67 23.47 49.61 -14.99
CA VAL A 67 23.76 49.05 -16.32
C VAL A 67 25.26 49.20 -16.58
N GLN A 68 26.01 48.09 -16.56
CA GLN A 68 27.39 48.03 -17.01
C GLN A 68 27.51 47.13 -18.24
N ASN A 69 27.75 47.80 -19.36
CA ASN A 69 28.58 47.45 -20.50
C ASN A 69 28.65 45.99 -20.98
N LYS A 70 28.12 45.82 -22.20
CA LYS A 70 28.45 44.77 -23.16
C LYS A 70 29.96 44.57 -23.28
N ALA A 71 30.45 43.41 -22.85
CA ALA A 71 31.67 42.81 -23.36
C ALA A 71 31.30 41.69 -24.34
N LYS A 72 31.81 41.81 -25.57
CA LYS A 72 31.65 40.88 -26.69
C LYS A 72 32.53 39.65 -26.42
N ILE A 73 31.95 38.57 -25.90
CA ILE A 73 32.66 37.29 -25.72
C ILE A 73 32.57 36.50 -27.01
N ALA A 74 33.75 36.10 -27.49
CA ALA A 74 33.95 35.32 -28.69
C ALA A 74 33.42 33.89 -28.55
N ASN A 75 32.90 33.41 -29.67
CA ASN A 75 32.28 32.13 -29.92
C ASN A 75 33.27 30.96 -29.74
N PRO A 76 33.10 30.01 -28.79
CA PRO A 76 33.90 28.81 -28.75
C PRO A 76 33.27 27.70 -29.61
N ASN A 77 34.14 27.07 -30.40
CA ASN A 77 33.91 25.99 -31.36
C ASN A 77 32.85 24.96 -30.96
N LYS A 78 31.94 24.67 -31.91
CA LYS A 78 31.13 23.45 -31.93
C LYS A 78 32.05 22.23 -32.08
N PRO A 79 32.02 21.24 -31.17
CA PRO A 79 32.66 19.95 -31.42
C PRO A 79 31.86 19.19 -32.49
N SER A 80 32.54 18.79 -33.57
CA SER A 80 31.99 17.92 -34.61
C SER A 80 31.86 16.50 -34.07
N LEU A 81 30.65 15.94 -34.14
CA LEU A 81 30.40 14.53 -33.81
C LEU A 81 31.13 13.59 -34.79
N PRO A 82 31.75 12.50 -34.30
CA PRO A 82 32.34 11.48 -35.16
C PRO A 82 31.26 10.72 -35.93
N LYS A 83 31.47 10.56 -37.25
CA LYS A 83 30.67 9.70 -38.13
C LYS A 83 30.75 8.25 -37.64
N ILE A 84 29.66 7.72 -37.11
CA ILE A 84 29.50 6.29 -36.81
C ILE A 84 29.16 5.59 -38.14
N ASN A 85 30.12 4.82 -38.65
CA ASN A 85 29.89 3.83 -39.71
C ASN A 85 28.94 2.74 -39.16
N ARG A 86 27.70 2.70 -39.63
CA ARG A 86 26.80 1.55 -39.45
C ARG A 86 27.09 0.50 -40.53
N PRO A 87 27.43 -0.75 -40.16
CA PRO A 87 27.38 -1.88 -41.07
C PRO A 87 25.93 -2.16 -41.48
N ALA A 88 25.69 -2.33 -42.79
CA ALA A 88 24.42 -2.77 -43.32
C ALA A 88 24.26 -4.27 -43.04
N ALA A 89 23.34 -4.62 -42.13
CA ALA A 89 22.84 -5.99 -41.97
C ALA A 89 21.42 -6.03 -42.56
N ASN A 90 21.30 -6.64 -43.73
CA ASN A 90 20.02 -7.03 -44.32
C ASN A 90 19.43 -8.21 -43.53
N PRO A 91 18.25 -8.09 -42.90
CA PRO A 91 17.50 -9.28 -42.51
C PRO A 91 16.81 -9.86 -43.75
N VAL A 92 17.14 -11.11 -44.06
CA VAL A 92 16.41 -11.96 -45.01
C VAL A 92 15.01 -12.18 -44.46
N VAL A 93 14.02 -11.54 -45.10
CA VAL A 93 12.60 -11.79 -44.84
C VAL A 93 12.27 -13.15 -45.48
N ILE A 94 12.17 -14.18 -44.65
CA ILE A 94 11.57 -15.46 -45.04
C ILE A 94 10.06 -15.22 -45.09
N LYS A 95 9.53 -15.21 -46.31
CA LYS A 95 8.10 -15.10 -46.63
C LYS A 95 7.41 -16.41 -46.25
N PRO A 96 6.47 -16.42 -45.28
CA PRO A 96 5.67 -17.60 -45.00
C PRO A 96 4.72 -17.87 -46.17
N GLU A 97 4.68 -19.13 -46.58
CA GLU A 97 3.83 -19.67 -47.62
C GLU A 97 2.35 -19.65 -47.16
N PRO A 98 1.41 -19.19 -48.02
CA PRO A 98 0.00 -19.11 -47.64
C PRO A 98 -0.62 -20.51 -47.52
N PRO A 99 -1.35 -20.82 -46.43
CA PRO A 99 -2.11 -22.06 -46.34
C PRO A 99 -3.27 -22.07 -47.34
N LYS A 100 -3.35 -23.23 -48.00
CA LYS A 100 -4.32 -23.70 -48.99
C LYS A 100 -5.78 -23.48 -48.56
N PRO A 101 -6.68 -22.99 -49.44
CA PRO A 101 -8.10 -22.80 -49.11
C PRO A 101 -8.81 -24.15 -48.93
N GLU A 102 -9.43 -24.35 -47.77
CA GLU A 102 -10.38 -25.43 -47.54
C GLU A 102 -11.80 -24.98 -47.90
N ALA A 103 -12.54 -25.92 -48.47
CA ALA A 103 -13.72 -25.71 -49.28
C ALA A 103 -14.97 -25.26 -48.49
N ALA A 104 -15.83 -24.59 -49.24
CA ALA A 104 -17.12 -24.04 -48.85
C ALA A 104 -18.05 -25.02 -48.13
N ARG A 105 -18.75 -24.51 -47.11
CA ARG A 105 -20.05 -25.02 -46.68
C ARG A 105 -21.04 -23.88 -46.56
N SER A 106 -21.99 -23.85 -47.50
CA SER A 106 -23.15 -22.98 -47.53
C SER A 106 -24.04 -23.16 -46.30
N GLN A 107 -24.50 -22.04 -45.72
CA GLN A 107 -25.77 -21.98 -44.99
C GLN A 107 -26.51 -20.70 -45.37
N GLU A 108 -27.44 -20.90 -46.31
CA GLU A 108 -28.82 -20.43 -46.39
C GLU A 108 -29.31 -19.37 -45.37
N ALA A 109 -29.69 -18.20 -45.90
CA ALA A 109 -30.54 -17.20 -45.23
C ALA A 109 -32.02 -17.60 -45.36
N PRO A 110 -32.91 -17.24 -44.41
CA PRO A 110 -33.84 -16.10 -44.62
C PRO A 110 -34.40 -15.48 -43.30
N PRO A 111 -35.42 -14.61 -43.33
CA PRO A 111 -35.52 -13.30 -43.95
C PRO A 111 -35.70 -12.17 -42.91
N GLU A 112 -35.43 -10.96 -43.37
CA GLU A 112 -35.65 -9.67 -42.73
C GLU A 112 -37.15 -9.41 -42.45
N LYS A 113 -37.50 -9.11 -41.19
CA LYS A 113 -38.73 -8.39 -40.82
C LYS A 113 -38.51 -7.51 -39.58
N GLY A 114 -38.80 -6.22 -39.75
CA GLY A 114 -39.45 -5.39 -38.74
C GLY A 114 -38.55 -4.61 -37.78
N GLN A 115 -38.37 -3.32 -38.09
CA GLN A 115 -38.04 -2.30 -37.10
C GLN A 115 -39.04 -2.33 -35.94
N VAL A 116 -38.53 -2.48 -34.72
CA VAL A 116 -39.16 -1.99 -33.49
C VAL A 116 -38.09 -1.20 -32.75
N ALA A 117 -38.38 0.07 -32.48
CA ALA A 117 -37.54 0.93 -31.65
C ALA A 117 -37.39 0.29 -30.26
N ASN A 118 -36.17 -0.17 -29.95
CA ASN A 118 -35.85 -0.81 -28.69
C ASN A 118 -35.30 0.27 -27.73
N PRO A 119 -35.91 0.52 -26.56
CA PRO A 119 -35.34 1.41 -25.57
C PRO A 119 -34.02 0.79 -25.06
N ALA A 120 -33.02 1.63 -24.82
CA ALA A 120 -31.70 1.26 -24.32
C ALA A 120 -31.78 0.38 -23.06
N SER A 121 -31.78 -0.95 -23.24
CA SER A 121 -31.67 -1.95 -22.18
C SER A 121 -30.31 -2.65 -22.30
N GLY A 122 -29.24 -1.87 -22.19
CA GLY A 122 -27.91 -2.40 -21.87
C GLY A 122 -27.88 -2.75 -20.38
N GLY A 123 -28.50 -3.86 -20.00
CA GLY A 123 -28.47 -4.34 -18.61
C GLY A 123 -27.09 -4.88 -18.28
N ALA A 124 -26.53 -4.50 -17.13
CA ALA A 124 -25.24 -5.00 -16.67
C ALA A 124 -25.27 -6.53 -16.53
N THR A 125 -24.38 -7.21 -17.24
CA THR A 125 -24.20 -8.68 -17.14
C THR A 125 -23.08 -9.07 -16.18
N SER A 126 -22.29 -8.09 -15.72
CA SER A 126 -21.10 -8.28 -14.88
C SER A 126 -20.92 -7.11 -13.90
N PHE A 127 -20.19 -7.35 -12.81
CA PHE A 127 -19.80 -6.31 -11.85
C PHE A 127 -18.81 -5.27 -12.42
N VAL A 128 -18.27 -5.49 -13.62
CA VAL A 128 -17.50 -4.48 -14.36
C VAL A 128 -18.33 -3.21 -14.61
N ASP A 129 -19.66 -3.35 -14.75
CA ASP A 129 -20.59 -2.22 -14.95
C ASP A 129 -21.16 -1.67 -13.63
N PHE A 130 -20.66 -2.12 -12.47
CA PHE A 130 -21.17 -1.66 -11.18
C PHE A 130 -20.83 -0.18 -10.97
N PRO A 131 -21.81 0.69 -10.63
CA PRO A 131 -21.57 2.12 -10.58
C PRO A 131 -20.62 2.50 -9.44
N HIS A 132 -19.71 3.43 -9.70
CA HIS A 132 -18.81 3.99 -8.69
C HIS A 132 -19.30 5.36 -8.21
N TYR A 133 -19.29 5.59 -6.90
CA TYR A 133 -19.56 6.90 -6.33
C TYR A 133 -18.52 7.92 -6.80
N GLN A 134 -18.93 9.15 -7.09
CA GLN A 134 -18.01 10.25 -7.44
C GLN A 134 -18.33 11.49 -6.59
N PRO A 135 -17.31 12.19 -6.03
CA PRO A 135 -15.88 11.94 -6.20
C PRO A 135 -15.34 10.85 -5.26
N SER A 136 -14.64 9.87 -5.81
CA SER A 136 -13.90 8.86 -5.02
C SER A 136 -12.59 8.42 -5.66
N THR A 137 -11.58 8.14 -4.83
CA THR A 137 -10.28 7.63 -5.27
C THR A 137 -10.23 6.10 -5.15
N PRO A 138 -9.72 5.37 -6.15
CA PRO A 138 -9.52 3.93 -6.07
C PRO A 138 -8.38 3.56 -5.12
N ASP A 139 -8.19 2.26 -4.89
CA ASP A 139 -7.14 1.67 -4.08
C ASP A 139 -7.12 2.22 -2.65
N CYS A 140 -8.19 1.94 -1.90
CA CYS A 140 -8.26 2.38 -0.51
C CYS A 140 -6.99 1.98 0.26
N PHE A 141 -6.49 2.92 1.07
CA PHE A 141 -5.24 2.82 1.82
C PHE A 141 -3.94 2.73 0.98
N GLY A 142 -4.04 2.71 -0.36
CA GLY A 142 -2.91 2.48 -1.25
C GLY A 142 -2.32 1.07 -1.10
N LYS A 143 -3.13 0.09 -0.67
CA LYS A 143 -2.69 -1.25 -0.25
C LYS A 143 -2.95 -2.33 -1.31
N GLY A 144 -3.27 -1.97 -2.56
CA GLY A 144 -3.43 -2.93 -3.66
C GLY A 144 -4.83 -3.54 -3.80
N LEU A 145 -5.85 -2.96 -3.17
CA LEU A 145 -7.24 -3.41 -3.33
C LEU A 145 -7.89 -2.92 -4.64
N GLY A 146 -7.22 -2.03 -5.38
CA GLY A 146 -7.60 -1.61 -6.72
C GLY A 146 -8.99 -0.95 -6.79
N GLU A 147 -9.72 -1.18 -7.88
CA GLU A 147 -11.05 -0.56 -8.12
C GLU A 147 -12.15 -1.09 -7.20
N ASN A 148 -11.92 -2.24 -6.56
CA ASN A 148 -12.86 -2.87 -5.64
C ASN A 148 -12.90 -2.18 -4.27
N CYS A 149 -11.90 -1.37 -3.93
CA CYS A 149 -11.91 -0.58 -2.72
C CYS A 149 -11.61 0.89 -3.01
N ARG A 150 -12.51 1.79 -2.59
CA ARG A 150 -12.44 3.22 -2.91
C ARG A 150 -12.63 4.06 -1.65
N ILE A 151 -12.11 5.28 -1.68
CA ILE A 151 -12.34 6.29 -0.64
C ILE A 151 -13.17 7.41 -1.25
N ALA A 152 -14.42 7.55 -0.80
CA ALA A 152 -15.28 8.66 -1.17
C ALA A 152 -15.06 9.85 -0.24
N THR A 153 -15.01 11.04 -0.82
CA THR A 153 -14.86 12.31 -0.06
C THR A 153 -16.13 12.73 0.70
N ALA A 154 -17.21 11.96 0.56
CA ALA A 154 -18.49 12.19 1.22
C ALA A 154 -18.69 11.25 2.42
N ASN A 155 -19.61 11.64 3.31
CA ASN A 155 -19.98 10.86 4.48
C ASN A 155 -20.82 9.62 4.14
N LEU A 156 -20.88 8.68 5.10
CA LEU A 156 -21.53 7.38 4.93
C LEU A 156 -23.00 7.47 4.49
N PRO A 157 -23.87 8.34 5.05
CA PRO A 157 -25.25 8.47 4.59
C PRO A 157 -25.36 8.86 3.11
N THR A 158 -24.53 9.79 2.65
CA THR A 158 -24.55 10.28 1.26
C THR A 158 -24.14 9.18 0.29
N VAL A 159 -23.07 8.46 0.61
CA VAL A 159 -22.58 7.34 -0.21
C VAL A 159 -23.57 6.18 -0.21
N ALA A 160 -24.20 5.88 0.93
CA ALA A 160 -25.23 4.85 1.02
C ALA A 160 -26.46 5.16 0.15
N ALA A 161 -26.93 6.40 0.14
CA ALA A 161 -28.07 6.82 -0.69
C ALA A 161 -27.80 6.64 -2.19
N PHE A 162 -26.57 6.90 -2.64
CA PHE A 162 -26.14 6.63 -4.01
C PHE A 162 -26.25 5.14 -4.35
N TYR A 163 -25.70 4.26 -3.50
CA TYR A 163 -25.70 2.81 -3.76
C TYR A 163 -27.06 2.14 -3.61
N GLN A 164 -28.04 2.78 -2.97
CA GLN A 164 -29.42 2.30 -2.94
C GLN A 164 -30.19 2.59 -4.23
N SER A 165 -29.78 3.59 -5.01
CA SER A 165 -30.50 4.08 -6.20
C SER A 165 -29.80 3.70 -7.51
N GLN A 166 -28.51 3.98 -7.63
CA GLN A 166 -27.77 3.87 -8.90
C GLN A 166 -27.59 2.42 -9.41
N PRO A 167 -27.24 1.42 -8.56
CA PRO A 167 -27.10 0.05 -9.05
C PRO A 167 -28.41 -0.54 -9.60
N LYS A 168 -29.56 -0.15 -9.03
CA LYS A 168 -30.88 -0.60 -9.53
C LYS A 168 -31.14 -0.14 -10.96
N ALA A 169 -30.73 1.08 -11.30
CA ALA A 169 -30.84 1.60 -12.67
C ALA A 169 -29.98 0.82 -13.68
N LYS A 170 -28.93 0.14 -13.20
CA LYS A 170 -28.06 -0.75 -14.01
C LYS A 170 -28.49 -2.21 -13.97
N GLY A 171 -29.55 -2.54 -13.22
CA GLY A 171 -30.10 -3.88 -13.13
C GLY A 171 -29.48 -4.77 -12.05
N PHE A 172 -28.78 -4.18 -11.07
CA PHE A 172 -28.33 -4.88 -9.86
C PHE A 172 -29.42 -4.84 -8.78
N THR A 173 -29.55 -5.93 -8.03
CA THR A 173 -30.35 -5.98 -6.81
C THR A 173 -29.45 -5.65 -5.62
N VAL A 174 -29.84 -4.67 -4.81
CA VAL A 174 -29.10 -4.25 -3.61
C VAL A 174 -30.01 -4.42 -2.39
N THR A 175 -29.60 -5.27 -1.46
CA THR A 175 -30.35 -5.60 -0.24
C THR A 175 -29.48 -5.28 0.97
N LEU A 176 -30.00 -4.52 1.93
CA LEU A 176 -29.29 -4.23 3.17
C LEU A 176 -29.16 -5.52 3.99
N ALA A 177 -27.92 -5.90 4.30
CA ALA A 177 -27.60 -7.09 5.09
C ALA A 177 -27.30 -6.74 6.55
N GLU A 178 -26.61 -5.63 6.80
CA GLU A 178 -26.26 -5.18 8.14
C GLU A 178 -26.06 -3.65 8.17
N GLU A 179 -26.41 -3.03 9.30
CA GLU A 179 -26.19 -1.61 9.55
C GLU A 179 -25.81 -1.37 11.01
N ASN A 180 -24.78 -0.55 11.21
CA ASN A 180 -24.41 0.01 12.49
C ASN A 180 -23.97 1.47 12.31
N ALA A 181 -23.59 2.15 13.40
CA ALA A 181 -23.23 3.57 13.37
C ALA A 181 -22.07 3.89 12.41
N ASN A 182 -21.15 2.93 12.20
CA ASN A 182 -19.92 3.12 11.45
C ASN A 182 -19.91 2.33 10.13
N ALA A 183 -20.93 1.53 9.82
CA ALA A 183 -20.94 0.68 8.65
C ALA A 183 -22.34 0.39 8.10
N LYS A 184 -22.44 0.27 6.77
CA LYS A 184 -23.60 -0.29 6.07
C LYS A 184 -23.12 -1.34 5.09
N ILE A 185 -23.65 -2.55 5.21
CA ILE A 185 -23.26 -3.69 4.38
C ILE A 185 -24.47 -4.14 3.59
N TYR A 186 -24.30 -4.23 2.26
CA TYR A 186 -25.31 -4.68 1.35
C TYR A 186 -24.88 -5.96 0.66
N THR A 187 -25.84 -6.82 0.37
CA THR A 187 -25.70 -7.89 -0.62
C THR A 187 -26.08 -7.31 -1.98
N VAL A 188 -25.18 -7.42 -2.95
CA VAL A 188 -25.40 -6.98 -4.33
C VAL A 188 -25.45 -8.20 -5.23
N THR A 189 -26.54 -8.38 -5.96
CA THR A 189 -26.72 -9.49 -6.90
C THR A 189 -26.84 -8.96 -8.32
N ALA A 190 -25.97 -9.42 -9.21
CA ALA A 190 -26.01 -9.13 -10.64
C ALA A 190 -27.04 -10.01 -11.36
N LYS A 191 -27.40 -9.66 -12.60
CA LYS A 191 -28.40 -10.42 -13.40
C LYS A 191 -27.99 -11.87 -13.68
N ASN A 192 -26.69 -12.15 -13.71
CA ASN A 192 -26.15 -13.50 -13.88
C ASN A 192 -26.24 -14.36 -12.59
N GLY A 193 -26.80 -13.82 -11.50
CA GLY A 193 -26.91 -14.50 -10.20
C GLY A 193 -25.68 -14.37 -9.31
N GLN A 194 -24.57 -13.81 -9.80
CA GLN A 194 -23.38 -13.58 -8.99
C GLN A 194 -23.71 -12.57 -7.88
N THR A 195 -23.24 -12.88 -6.67
CA THR A 195 -23.51 -12.08 -5.48
C THR A 195 -22.20 -11.65 -4.81
N LEU A 196 -22.09 -10.37 -4.50
CA LEU A 196 -20.98 -9.76 -3.76
C LEU A 196 -21.51 -8.98 -2.54
N PHE A 197 -20.62 -8.61 -1.63
CA PHE A 197 -20.89 -7.72 -0.51
C PHE A 197 -20.35 -6.33 -0.80
N LEU A 198 -21.21 -5.32 -0.72
CA LEU A 198 -20.83 -3.91 -0.71
C LEU A 198 -20.77 -3.44 0.75
N SER A 199 -19.56 -3.27 1.27
CA SER A 199 -19.31 -2.78 2.63
C SER A 199 -18.93 -1.31 2.57
N LEU A 200 -19.72 -0.46 3.24
CA LEU A 200 -19.49 0.98 3.35
C LEU A 200 -19.09 1.29 4.79
N PHE A 201 -17.90 1.84 5.03
CA PHE A 201 -17.40 2.18 6.35
C PHE A 201 -17.20 3.68 6.51
N ALA A 202 -17.66 4.25 7.62
CA ALA A 202 -17.37 5.62 7.98
C ALA A 202 -15.88 5.78 8.37
N ASP A 203 -15.18 6.73 7.75
CA ASP A 203 -13.81 7.12 8.09
C ASP A 203 -13.73 8.66 8.02
N ALA A 204 -14.42 9.31 8.97
CA ALA A 204 -14.83 10.71 8.88
C ALA A 204 -13.67 11.66 8.49
N PRO A 205 -13.88 12.59 7.54
CA PRO A 205 -15.14 12.94 6.86
C PRO A 205 -15.48 12.04 5.65
N THR A 206 -14.66 11.02 5.39
CA THR A 206 -14.74 10.17 4.20
C THR A 206 -15.52 8.87 4.45
N THR A 207 -15.74 8.11 3.38
CA THR A 207 -16.32 6.76 3.44
C THR A 207 -15.46 5.79 2.64
N VAL A 208 -15.08 4.68 3.26
CA VAL A 208 -14.43 3.56 2.56
C VAL A 208 -15.51 2.68 1.95
N ILE A 209 -15.39 2.41 0.65
CA ILE A 209 -16.30 1.60 -0.14
C ILE A 209 -15.53 0.34 -0.52
N LEU A 210 -16.01 -0.83 -0.12
CA LEU A 210 -15.43 -2.12 -0.51
C LEU A 210 -16.48 -2.99 -1.20
N LEU A 211 -16.17 -3.50 -2.37
CA LEU A 211 -16.96 -4.53 -3.07
C LEU A 211 -16.15 -5.84 -3.09
N SER A 212 -16.62 -6.85 -2.37
CA SER A 212 -15.86 -8.09 -2.15
C SER A 212 -16.74 -9.34 -2.12
N GLU A 213 -16.14 -10.51 -2.38
CA GLU A 213 -16.84 -11.81 -2.26
C GLU A 213 -17.11 -12.20 -0.81
N GLN A 214 -16.26 -11.72 0.10
CA GLN A 214 -16.39 -11.97 1.54
C GLN A 214 -17.02 -10.76 2.22
N LYS A 215 -17.86 -11.03 3.22
CA LYS A 215 -18.45 -10.00 4.08
C LYS A 215 -17.38 -9.49 5.04
N VAL A 216 -17.07 -8.21 4.98
CA VAL A 216 -16.20 -7.52 5.94
C VAL A 216 -17.06 -6.65 6.84
N THR A 217 -17.02 -6.89 8.15
CA THR A 217 -17.96 -6.27 9.10
C THR A 217 -17.52 -4.93 9.64
N ASP A 218 -16.22 -4.66 9.62
CA ASP A 218 -15.65 -3.46 10.20
C ASP A 218 -14.37 -3.02 9.47
N LEU A 219 -14.06 -1.74 9.62
CA LEU A 219 -12.94 -1.10 8.96
C LEU A 219 -11.57 -1.55 9.49
N ALA A 220 -11.50 -1.96 10.77
CA ALA A 220 -10.25 -2.39 11.39
C ALA A 220 -9.82 -3.73 10.79
N THR A 221 -10.73 -4.70 10.72
CA THR A 221 -10.52 -5.99 10.04
C THR A 221 -10.12 -5.78 8.58
N LEU A 222 -10.73 -4.82 7.87
CA LEU A 222 -10.31 -4.50 6.50
C LEU A 222 -8.85 -4.03 6.45
N LYS A 223 -8.49 -3.05 7.29
CA LYS A 223 -7.13 -2.48 7.36
C LYS A 223 -6.10 -3.56 7.75
N GLU A 224 -6.46 -4.48 8.64
CA GLU A 224 -5.63 -5.61 9.02
C GLU A 224 -5.47 -6.63 7.88
N SER A 225 -6.54 -6.93 7.14
CA SER A 225 -6.51 -7.93 6.05
C SER A 225 -5.58 -7.57 4.89
N VAL A 226 -5.34 -6.28 4.69
CA VAL A 226 -4.43 -5.74 3.65
C VAL A 226 -3.02 -5.47 4.16
N SER A 227 -2.79 -5.66 5.46
CA SER A 227 -1.49 -5.49 6.07
C SER A 227 -0.74 -6.83 6.10
N PRO A 228 0.60 -6.83 5.99
CA PRO A 228 1.41 -8.01 6.21
C PRO A 228 1.11 -8.60 7.60
N PRO A 229 1.03 -9.94 7.74
CA PRO A 229 0.79 -10.59 9.05
C PRO A 229 1.86 -10.24 10.08
N GLU A 230 1.50 -10.17 11.37
CA GLU A 230 2.41 -9.75 12.44
C GLU A 230 3.72 -10.55 12.50
N GLU A 231 3.66 -11.86 12.22
CA GLU A 231 4.84 -12.73 12.26
C GLU A 231 5.91 -12.31 11.24
N TYR A 232 5.52 -11.66 10.14
CA TYR A 232 6.47 -11.08 9.19
C TYR A 232 7.30 -9.96 9.85
N TYR A 233 6.65 -9.06 10.61
CA TYR A 233 7.36 -7.98 11.28
C TYR A 233 8.19 -8.46 12.46
N GLN A 234 7.74 -9.51 13.17
CA GLN A 234 8.53 -10.13 14.23
C GLN A 234 9.85 -10.71 13.66
N ILE A 235 9.78 -11.43 12.54
CA ILE A 235 10.99 -11.93 11.85
C ILE A 235 11.90 -10.79 11.43
N LEU A 236 11.35 -9.70 10.88
CA LEU A 236 12.15 -8.54 10.50
C LEU A 236 12.80 -7.87 11.73
N ALA A 237 12.06 -7.72 12.83
CA ALA A 237 12.55 -7.12 14.05
C ALA A 237 13.72 -7.93 14.65
N ASP A 238 13.60 -9.25 14.68
CA ASP A 238 14.64 -10.15 15.22
C ASP A 238 15.96 -10.10 14.42
N LEU A 239 15.87 -9.80 13.11
CA LEU A 239 17.02 -9.82 12.20
C LEU A 239 17.67 -8.45 11.99
N LEU A 240 16.90 -7.38 12.17
CA LEU A 240 17.41 -6.02 12.14
C LEU A 240 17.96 -5.71 13.53
N VAL A 241 19.25 -5.99 13.74
CA VAL A 241 19.96 -5.81 15.01
C VAL A 241 19.51 -4.53 15.71
N GLU A 242 18.89 -4.69 16.88
CA GLU A 242 18.48 -3.60 17.76
C GLU A 242 19.73 -2.93 18.33
N ALA A 243 20.22 -1.90 17.67
CA ALA A 243 20.80 -0.77 18.42
C ALA A 243 19.64 0.16 18.83
N ASP A 244 18.73 -0.42 19.62
CA ASP A 244 17.62 0.13 20.39
C ASP A 244 16.61 1.10 19.71
N ARG A 245 15.38 0.58 19.51
CA ARG A 245 14.09 1.24 19.22
C ARG A 245 13.75 1.66 17.78
N SER A 246 12.43 1.58 17.53
CA SER A 246 11.65 1.95 16.34
C SER A 246 11.97 3.32 15.71
N ASP A 247 12.64 4.20 16.45
CA ASP A 247 12.99 5.55 16.00
C ASP A 247 14.47 5.70 15.63
N ASN A 248 15.25 4.61 15.60
CA ASN A 248 16.65 4.71 15.21
C ASN A 248 16.75 4.95 13.69
N PRO A 249 17.17 6.15 13.25
CA PRO A 249 17.32 6.46 11.83
C PRO A 249 18.34 5.56 11.13
N ALA A 250 19.24 4.89 11.87
CA ALA A 250 20.25 4.01 11.31
C ALA A 250 19.67 2.77 10.61
N ASN A 251 18.49 2.29 11.02
CA ASN A 251 17.82 1.13 10.43
C ASN A 251 16.77 1.52 9.38
N THR A 252 16.72 2.80 9.00
CA THR A 252 15.82 3.33 7.98
C THR A 252 16.61 3.64 6.73
N ALA A 253 16.20 3.09 5.59
CA ALA A 253 16.86 3.37 4.32
C ALA A 253 16.36 4.72 3.77
N SER A 254 17.31 5.61 3.55
CA SER A 254 17.11 6.91 2.91
C SER A 254 17.23 6.79 1.38
N PRO A 255 16.67 7.73 0.59
CA PRO A 255 16.77 7.71 -0.87
C PRO A 255 18.21 7.57 -1.40
N GLU A 256 19.20 8.18 -0.75
CA GLU A 256 20.61 8.10 -1.13
C GLU A 256 21.23 6.70 -0.99
N ASN A 257 20.62 5.82 -0.19
CA ASN A 257 21.05 4.43 -0.08
C ASN A 257 20.67 3.61 -1.33
N PHE A 258 19.67 4.04 -2.12
CA PHE A 258 19.21 3.30 -3.29
C PHE A 258 20.06 3.62 -4.52
N ALA A 259 20.32 2.62 -5.35
CA ALA A 259 20.90 2.85 -6.68
C ALA A 259 19.91 3.51 -7.66
N GLN A 260 18.60 3.29 -7.46
CA GLN A 260 17.49 3.78 -8.29
C GLN A 260 16.33 4.31 -7.41
N PRO A 261 16.51 5.40 -6.65
CA PRO A 261 15.51 5.87 -5.70
C PRO A 261 14.16 6.23 -6.34
N GLN A 262 14.13 6.67 -7.60
CA GLN A 262 12.91 7.00 -8.35
C GLN A 262 11.94 5.81 -8.54
N MET A 263 12.40 4.58 -8.31
CA MET A 263 11.56 3.38 -8.34
C MET A 263 10.75 3.19 -7.05
N PHE A 264 11.12 3.88 -5.97
CA PHE A 264 10.55 3.72 -4.62
C PHE A 264 9.95 5.01 -4.07
N TYR A 265 10.41 6.16 -4.55
CA TYR A 265 10.00 7.47 -4.10
C TYR A 265 9.38 8.27 -5.26
N ASN A 266 8.38 9.09 -4.96
CA ASN A 266 7.80 10.09 -5.87
C ASN A 266 8.71 11.32 -5.92
N ILE A 267 9.90 11.14 -6.48
CA ILE A 267 10.90 12.20 -6.59
C ILE A 267 10.46 13.16 -7.69
N VAL A 268 10.16 14.41 -7.32
CA VAL A 268 9.73 15.42 -8.29
C VAL A 268 10.97 16.05 -8.96
N SER A 269 12.11 16.13 -8.27
CA SER A 269 13.42 16.45 -8.88
C SER A 269 14.64 16.02 -8.06
N GLU A 270 15.82 15.86 -8.71
CA GLU A 270 17.10 15.66 -8.00
C GLU A 270 17.45 16.84 -7.07
N ALA A 271 16.95 18.04 -7.35
CA ALA A 271 17.17 19.22 -6.52
C ALA A 271 16.44 19.12 -5.17
N GLU A 272 15.28 18.49 -5.12
CA GLU A 272 14.54 18.26 -3.85
C GLU A 272 15.30 17.30 -2.92
N LEU A 273 15.91 16.26 -3.49
CA LEU A 273 16.79 15.36 -2.73
C LEU A 273 17.98 16.11 -2.12
N GLN A 274 18.57 17.07 -2.86
CA GLN A 274 19.68 17.88 -2.38
C GLN A 274 19.27 18.88 -1.28
N GLN A 275 18.00 19.25 -1.20
CA GLN A 275 17.46 20.13 -0.17
C GLN A 275 17.10 19.38 1.13
N GLY A 276 17.31 18.06 1.17
CA GLY A 276 16.99 17.23 2.34
C GLY A 276 15.49 16.98 2.54
N ALA A 277 14.66 17.27 1.54
CA ALA A 277 13.26 16.87 1.57
C ALA A 277 13.20 15.34 1.35
N ILE A 278 12.61 14.62 2.30
CA ILE A 278 12.33 13.19 2.13
C ILE A 278 11.13 13.09 1.18
N PRO A 279 11.31 12.58 -0.04
CA PRO A 279 10.19 12.50 -0.99
C PRO A 279 9.17 11.47 -0.51
N ASP A 280 7.92 11.64 -0.91
CA ASP A 280 6.87 10.69 -0.59
C ASP A 280 7.18 9.31 -1.18
N LEU A 281 6.88 8.25 -0.43
CA LEU A 281 7.00 6.88 -0.92
C LEU A 281 5.97 6.62 -2.03
N ARG A 282 6.33 5.74 -2.95
CA ARG A 282 5.40 5.28 -3.98
C ARG A 282 4.22 4.52 -3.35
N PRO A 283 3.00 4.68 -3.90
CA PRO A 283 1.84 3.92 -3.43
C PRO A 283 2.09 2.41 -3.46
N GLY A 284 1.61 1.70 -2.45
CA GLY A 284 1.82 0.25 -2.31
C GLY A 284 3.02 -0.14 -1.45
N ILE A 285 3.92 0.79 -1.11
CA ILE A 285 4.97 0.51 -0.12
C ILE A 285 4.35 0.53 1.28
N ASP A 286 4.68 -0.50 2.06
CA ASP A 286 4.28 -0.60 3.45
C ASP A 286 5.37 -0.06 4.39
N GLY A 287 5.03 1.03 5.08
CA GLY A 287 5.94 1.68 6.02
C GLY A 287 7.20 2.25 5.35
N THR A 288 8.16 2.65 6.17
CA THR A 288 9.44 3.16 5.68
C THR A 288 10.39 2.00 5.36
N PRO A 289 11.06 2.01 4.19
CA PRO A 289 12.10 1.05 3.86
C PRO A 289 13.11 0.85 4.99
N LYS A 290 13.43 -0.40 5.31
CA LYS A 290 14.38 -0.75 6.38
C LYS A 290 15.76 -1.02 5.83
N LEU A 291 16.79 -0.84 6.65
CA LEU A 291 18.19 -1.02 6.28
C LEU A 291 18.86 -2.06 7.18
N ALA A 292 19.29 -3.18 6.59
CA ALA A 292 20.14 -4.17 7.23
C ALA A 292 21.61 -3.91 6.84
N GLN A 293 22.31 -3.14 7.67
CA GLN A 293 23.74 -2.86 7.48
C GLN A 293 24.60 -4.12 7.63
N GLY A 294 25.65 -4.24 6.82
CA GLY A 294 26.61 -5.35 6.88
C GLY A 294 26.10 -6.68 6.33
N GLN A 295 24.85 -6.76 5.86
CA GLN A 295 24.27 -7.96 5.27
C GLN A 295 23.94 -7.72 3.81
N ASN A 296 24.49 -8.53 2.90
CA ASN A 296 24.06 -8.52 1.50
C ASN A 296 22.68 -9.22 1.33
N PRO A 297 21.97 -8.97 0.22
CA PRO A 297 20.59 -9.45 0.06
C PRO A 297 20.41 -10.97 0.17
N THR A 298 21.39 -11.73 -0.35
CA THR A 298 21.36 -13.21 -0.30
C THR A 298 21.48 -13.71 1.14
N ASN A 299 22.42 -13.16 1.91
CA ASN A 299 22.64 -13.54 3.30
C ASN A 299 21.44 -13.14 4.17
N PHE A 300 20.90 -11.93 3.96
CA PHE A 300 19.71 -11.48 4.70
C PHE A 300 18.50 -12.38 4.44
N TYR A 301 18.26 -12.76 3.18
CA TYR A 301 17.18 -13.71 2.83
C TYR A 301 17.36 -15.08 3.51
N GLN A 302 18.60 -15.59 3.55
CA GLN A 302 18.89 -16.85 4.23
C GLN A 302 18.62 -16.76 5.73
N SER A 303 18.98 -15.65 6.38
CA SER A 303 18.65 -15.39 7.79
C SER A 303 17.14 -15.31 8.03
N MET A 304 16.38 -14.63 7.16
CA MET A 304 14.90 -14.62 7.23
C MET A 304 14.31 -16.02 7.09
N SER A 305 14.82 -16.81 6.14
CA SER A 305 14.37 -18.18 5.92
C SER A 305 14.64 -19.04 7.15
N ALA A 306 15.83 -18.92 7.76
CA ALA A 306 16.19 -19.62 8.99
C ALA A 306 15.37 -19.17 10.21
N ALA A 307 14.97 -17.90 10.27
CA ALA A 307 14.07 -17.35 11.29
C ALA A 307 12.59 -17.77 11.10
N GLY A 308 12.30 -18.62 10.12
CA GLY A 308 10.98 -19.24 9.96
C GLY A 308 10.11 -18.64 8.85
N LEU A 309 10.62 -17.71 8.04
CA LEU A 309 9.83 -17.08 6.96
C LEU A 309 9.15 -18.13 6.06
N SER A 310 9.88 -19.17 5.63
CA SER A 310 9.33 -20.23 4.79
C SER A 310 8.38 -21.19 5.52
N GLY A 311 8.35 -21.15 6.85
CA GLY A 311 7.38 -21.92 7.66
C GLY A 311 6.02 -21.22 7.79
N PHE A 312 5.99 -19.89 7.70
CA PHE A 312 4.76 -19.10 7.84
C PHE A 312 4.14 -18.67 6.51
N PHE A 313 4.94 -18.60 5.44
CA PHE A 313 4.52 -18.04 4.15
C PHE A 313 4.82 -18.97 2.98
N GLU A 314 3.92 -19.00 2.00
CA GLU A 314 4.22 -19.49 0.66
C GLU A 314 5.07 -18.43 -0.06
N ILE A 315 6.33 -18.76 -0.36
CA ILE A 315 7.29 -17.82 -0.97
C ILE A 315 7.56 -18.21 -2.42
N SER A 316 7.50 -17.24 -3.33
CA SER A 316 7.91 -17.42 -4.72
C SER A 316 8.71 -16.22 -5.23
N GLU A 317 9.89 -16.45 -5.83
CA GLU A 317 10.68 -15.39 -6.48
C GLU A 317 9.92 -14.84 -7.70
N GLN A 318 9.88 -13.52 -7.86
CA GLN A 318 9.17 -12.79 -8.94
C GLN A 318 10.14 -11.99 -9.83
N GLY A 319 11.42 -12.38 -9.85
CA GLY A 319 12.49 -11.71 -10.58
C GLY A 319 13.07 -10.53 -9.80
N GLN A 320 13.41 -9.44 -10.51
CA GLN A 320 14.06 -8.27 -9.91
C GLN A 320 13.20 -7.00 -9.99
N TYR A 321 13.38 -6.09 -9.04
CA TYR A 321 12.82 -4.73 -9.05
C TYR A 321 13.77 -3.73 -8.37
N GLY A 322 14.07 -2.63 -9.05
CA GLY A 322 14.96 -1.58 -8.53
C GLY A 322 16.36 -2.06 -8.14
N GLY A 323 16.89 -3.07 -8.84
CA GLY A 323 18.21 -3.67 -8.58
C GLY A 323 18.23 -4.76 -7.50
N GLY A 324 17.09 -5.04 -6.84
CA GLY A 324 16.93 -6.08 -5.84
C GLY A 324 16.14 -7.29 -6.33
N LYS A 325 16.20 -8.39 -5.58
CA LYS A 325 15.32 -9.56 -5.80
C LYS A 325 13.96 -9.31 -5.17
N LEU A 326 12.90 -9.61 -5.92
CA LEU A 326 11.52 -9.50 -5.49
C LEU A 326 10.96 -10.88 -5.18
N TYR A 327 10.37 -11.03 -4.01
CA TYR A 327 9.70 -12.25 -3.55
C TYR A 327 8.24 -11.95 -3.28
N ARG A 328 7.34 -12.81 -3.74
CA ARG A 328 5.93 -12.81 -3.33
C ARG A 328 5.78 -13.70 -2.11
N LEU A 329 5.17 -13.18 -1.06
CA LEU A 329 4.86 -13.87 0.18
C LEU A 329 3.34 -13.96 0.30
N LYS A 330 2.82 -15.16 0.56
CA LYS A 330 1.39 -15.40 0.71
C LYS A 330 1.09 -16.19 1.97
N LYS A 331 0.08 -15.77 2.72
CA LYS A 331 -0.46 -16.48 3.90
C LYS A 331 -1.99 -16.35 3.89
N GLY A 332 -2.68 -17.48 3.66
CA GLY A 332 -4.13 -17.44 3.46
C GLY A 332 -4.51 -16.60 2.24
N SER A 333 -5.37 -15.58 2.44
CA SER A 333 -5.78 -14.62 1.41
C SER A 333 -4.84 -13.43 1.26
N THR A 334 -3.96 -13.18 2.24
CA THR A 334 -3.05 -12.03 2.22
C THR A 334 -1.84 -12.35 1.33
N THR A 335 -1.59 -11.47 0.37
CA THR A 335 -0.42 -11.52 -0.52
C THR A 335 0.29 -10.18 -0.45
N PHE A 336 1.60 -10.21 -0.27
CA PHE A 336 2.46 -9.03 -0.28
C PHE A 336 3.82 -9.43 -0.86
N TYR A 337 4.72 -8.47 -1.02
CA TYR A 337 6.00 -8.68 -1.68
C TYR A 337 7.14 -8.12 -0.84
N LEU A 338 8.22 -8.89 -0.77
CA LEU A 338 9.46 -8.53 -0.14
C LEU A 338 10.48 -8.22 -1.24
N ASN A 339 10.97 -6.99 -1.31
CA ASN A 339 12.04 -6.62 -2.21
C ASN A 339 13.34 -6.40 -1.42
N LEU A 340 14.36 -7.20 -1.73
CA LEU A 340 15.67 -7.14 -1.08
C LEU A 340 16.69 -6.51 -2.04
N ILE A 341 17.06 -5.28 -1.77
CA ILE A 341 17.84 -4.42 -2.67
C ILE A 341 19.21 -4.20 -2.05
N PRO A 342 20.33 -4.40 -2.77
CA PRO A 342 21.62 -4.00 -2.24
C PRO A 342 21.69 -2.48 -2.10
N THR A 343 22.33 -1.98 -1.05
CA THR A 343 22.65 -0.56 -0.96
C THR A 343 23.56 -0.13 -2.13
N LYS A 344 23.54 1.15 -2.48
CA LYS A 344 24.35 1.72 -3.58
C LYS A 344 25.85 1.45 -3.41
N ASP A 345 26.33 1.43 -2.17
CA ASP A 345 27.72 1.10 -1.78
C ASP A 345 27.95 -0.40 -1.55
N GLN A 346 26.93 -1.24 -1.72
CA GLN A 346 26.96 -2.70 -1.54
C GLN A 346 27.36 -3.18 -0.14
N THR A 347 27.26 -2.31 0.88
CA THR A 347 27.60 -2.63 2.27
C THR A 347 26.42 -3.22 3.06
N GLY A 348 25.19 -3.12 2.54
CA GLY A 348 24.00 -3.60 3.22
C GLY A 348 22.85 -3.98 2.28
N THR A 349 21.70 -4.27 2.89
CA THR A 349 20.45 -4.60 2.21
C THR A 349 19.37 -3.62 2.64
N ILE A 350 18.67 -3.06 1.66
CA ILE A 350 17.45 -2.31 1.85
C ILE A 350 16.27 -3.27 1.68
N ILE A 351 15.39 -3.27 2.66
CA ILE A 351 14.17 -4.07 2.71
C ILE A 351 13.00 -3.16 2.39
N VAL A 352 12.31 -3.45 1.29
CA VAL A 352 11.05 -2.77 0.93
C VAL A 352 9.94 -3.79 0.92
N THR A 353 8.91 -3.53 1.73
CA THR A 353 7.68 -4.32 1.76
C THR A 353 6.66 -3.65 0.84
N TRP A 354 6.12 -4.40 -0.11
CA TRP A 354 5.07 -3.93 -1.02
C TRP A 354 3.80 -4.72 -0.80
N LEU A 355 2.67 -4.06 -0.94
CA LEU A 355 1.33 -4.64 -0.72
C LEU A 355 0.62 -4.97 -2.02
N LYS A 356 1.21 -4.53 -3.13
CA LYS A 356 0.89 -4.95 -4.48
C LYS A 356 2.18 -5.22 -5.24
N ASP A 357 2.06 -5.90 -6.36
CA ASP A 357 3.20 -6.12 -7.23
C ASP A 357 3.72 -4.75 -7.72
N PRO A 358 4.98 -4.37 -7.44
CA PRO A 358 5.51 -3.10 -7.90
C PRO A 358 5.67 -3.00 -9.43
N LYS A 359 5.41 -4.09 -10.17
CA LYS A 359 5.44 -4.17 -11.64
C LYS A 359 4.07 -4.03 -12.31
N SER A 360 2.98 -4.09 -11.53
CA SER A 360 1.60 -4.07 -12.07
C SER A 360 1.10 -2.67 -12.41
#